data_AF-A0A942PB05-F1
#
_entry.id   AF-A0A942PB05-F1
#
_cell.length_a   1.000
_cell.length_b   1.000
_cell.length_c   1.000
_cell.angle_alpha   90.00
_cell.angle_beta   90.00
_cell.angle_gamma   90.00
#
_symmetry.space_group_name_H-M   'P 1'
#
loop_
_entity.id
_entity.type
_entity.pdbx_description
1 polymer ?
#
loop_
_entity_poly.entity_id
_entity_poly.type
_entity_poly.pdbx_seq_one_letter_code
_entity_poly.pdbx_strand_id
1 'polypeptide(L)'
;MLDISFGALFQISIWLCVLFATISYTKGVLRRFNAVISNWHQFIDYIPFTPKEFYVAVQREIQEKKIPHLRFSLITYRQGGLFSQGREYMRVQCKEYIFDVCAAPCASGFFVSYWMGEESDPIADFWKNMPWIGRYFRNRPKTFFELDNEAIFKELISGSIKKVFTELSSLKGSRIIPETYPI
;
A
#
# COMPACT_ATOMS: atom_id res chain seq x y z
N MET A 1 -41.24 0.69 -33.81
CA MET A 1 -41.21 -0.23 -32.66
C MET A 1 -40.00 -1.11 -32.90
N LEU A 2 -38.93 -1.00 -32.11
CA LEU A 2 -37.70 -1.78 -32.33
C LEU A 2 -37.92 -3.21 -31.80
N ASP A 3 -38.21 -4.16 -32.70
CA ASP A 3 -38.24 -5.59 -32.38
C ASP A 3 -36.81 -6.11 -32.24
N ILE A 4 -36.24 -5.93 -31.06
CA ILE A 4 -34.93 -6.52 -30.74
C ILE A 4 -35.16 -8.03 -30.57
N SER A 5 -34.63 -8.82 -31.52
CA SER A 5 -34.66 -10.28 -31.44
C SER A 5 -34.04 -10.79 -30.14
N PHE A 6 -34.61 -11.84 -29.55
CA PHE A 6 -34.09 -12.51 -28.35
C PHE A 6 -32.61 -12.89 -28.50
N GLY A 7 -32.17 -13.28 -29.70
CA GLY A 7 -30.77 -13.57 -29.99
C GLY A 7 -29.86 -12.34 -29.89
N ALA A 8 -30.34 -11.16 -30.27
CA ALA A 8 -29.61 -9.91 -30.13
C ALA A 8 -29.50 -9.51 -28.65
N LEU A 9 -30.55 -9.69 -27.84
CA LEU A 9 -30.50 -9.45 -26.39
C LEU A 9 -29.51 -10.38 -25.68
N PHE A 10 -29.50 -11.67 -26.04
CA PHE A 10 -28.55 -12.64 -25.50
C PHE A 10 -27.10 -12.26 -25.83
N GLN A 11 -26.83 -11.92 -27.09
CA GLN A 11 -25.49 -11.53 -27.54
C GLN A 11 -25.03 -10.22 -26.86
N ILE A 12 -25.92 -9.23 -26.70
CA ILE A 12 -25.62 -8.00 -25.97
C ILE A 12 -25.26 -8.31 -24.51
N SER A 13 -25.98 -9.24 -23.86
CA SER A 13 -25.68 -9.63 -22.47
C SER A 13 -24.29 -10.25 -22.31
N ILE A 14 -23.86 -11.09 -23.27
CA ILE A 14 -22.50 -11.67 -23.27
C ILE A 14 -21.45 -10.57 -23.39
N TRP A 15 -21.62 -9.64 -24.32
CA TRP A 15 -20.67 -8.53 -24.50
C TRP A 15 -20.62 -7.60 -23.27
N LEU A 16 -21.75 -7.35 -22.60
CA LEU A 16 -21.78 -6.60 -21.35
C LEU A 16 -21.03 -7.35 -20.23
N CYS A 17 -21.17 -8.67 -20.12
CA CYS A 17 -20.42 -9.47 -19.16
C CYS A 17 -18.91 -9.47 -19.46
N VAL A 18 -18.51 -9.62 -20.71
CA VAL A 18 -17.10 -9.55 -21.14
C VAL A 18 -16.51 -8.17 -20.85
N LEU A 19 -17.24 -7.09 -21.17
CA LEU A 19 -16.83 -5.72 -20.88
C LEU A 19 -16.69 -5.47 -19.38
N PHE A 20 -17.64 -5.96 -18.59
CA PHE A 20 -17.56 -5.86 -17.13
C PHE A 20 -16.35 -6.63 -16.57
N ALA A 21 -16.10 -7.85 -17.06
CA ALA A 21 -14.98 -8.68 -16.64
C ALA A 21 -13.63 -8.02 -16.96
N THR A 22 -13.49 -7.46 -18.16
CA THR A 22 -12.27 -6.77 -18.59
C THR A 22 -12.04 -5.49 -17.78
N ILE A 23 -13.08 -4.69 -17.53
CA ILE A 23 -13.00 -3.50 -16.68
C ILE A 23 -12.64 -3.87 -15.22
N SER A 24 -13.24 -4.95 -14.69
CA SER A 24 -12.97 -5.41 -13.32
C SER A 24 -11.53 -5.89 -13.17
N TYR A 25 -11.06 -6.73 -14.09
CA TYR A 25 -9.69 -7.24 -14.10
C TYR A 25 -8.66 -6.12 -14.26
N THR A 26 -8.86 -5.20 -15.22
CA THR A 26 -7.96 -4.07 -15.43
C THR A 26 -7.91 -3.13 -14.21
N LYS A 27 -9.05 -2.86 -13.55
CA LYS A 27 -9.08 -2.11 -12.29
C LYS A 27 -8.34 -2.83 -11.16
N GLY A 28 -8.46 -4.15 -11.04
CA GLY A 28 -7.74 -4.96 -10.05
C GLY A 28 -6.22 -4.94 -10.26
N VAL A 29 -5.77 -5.03 -11.52
CA VAL A 29 -4.35 -4.91 -11.90
C VAL A 29 -3.81 -3.50 -11.66
N LEU A 30 -4.63 -2.46 -11.84
CA LEU A 30 -4.23 -1.07 -11.64
C LEU A 30 -4.23 -0.67 -10.16
N ARG A 31 -5.13 -1.24 -9.34
CA ARG A 31 -5.06 -1.09 -7.89
C ARG A 31 -3.81 -1.79 -7.39
N ARG A 32 -3.12 -1.17 -6.43
CA ARG A 32 -1.96 -1.76 -5.74
C ARG A 32 -2.17 -1.89 -4.23
N PHE A 33 -3.25 -1.30 -3.73
CA PHE A 33 -3.72 -1.32 -2.35
C PHE A 33 -5.22 -1.56 -2.37
N ASN A 34 -5.68 -2.54 -1.61
CA ASN A 34 -7.11 -2.83 -1.45
C ASN A 34 -7.74 -2.04 -0.31
N ALA A 35 -7.03 -1.95 0.82
CA ALA A 35 -7.47 -1.21 2.00
C ALA A 35 -6.24 -0.66 2.72
N VAL A 36 -6.32 0.60 3.17
CA VAL A 36 -5.34 1.18 4.10
C VAL A 36 -5.73 0.75 5.51
N ILE A 37 -4.83 0.03 6.17
CA ILE A 37 -4.97 -0.46 7.54
C ILE A 37 -4.40 0.55 8.53
N SER A 38 -3.22 1.10 8.23
CA SER A 38 -2.59 2.12 9.08
C SER A 38 -1.66 3.02 8.28
N ASN A 39 -1.43 4.22 8.79
CA ASN A 39 -0.46 5.15 8.24
C ASN A 39 0.28 5.86 9.37
N TRP A 40 1.41 6.44 9.04
CA TRP A 40 2.19 7.30 9.92
C TRP A 40 3.07 8.21 9.08
N HIS A 41 3.40 9.37 9.62
CA HIS A 41 4.32 10.30 8.99
C HIS A 41 5.04 11.14 10.04
N GLN A 42 6.24 11.60 9.69
CA GLN A 42 7.00 12.53 10.50
C GLN A 42 7.88 13.41 9.61
N PHE A 43 8.03 14.66 10.03
CA PHE A 43 8.89 15.66 9.39
C PHE A 43 9.96 16.15 10.35
N ILE A 44 11.12 16.47 9.80
CA ILE A 44 12.23 17.11 10.50
C ILE A 44 12.75 18.28 9.67
N ASP A 45 13.01 19.42 10.31
CA ASP A 45 13.32 20.72 9.67
C ASP A 45 14.69 20.82 8.99
N TYR A 46 15.39 19.70 8.84
CA TYR A 46 16.71 19.61 8.22
C TYR A 46 16.85 18.27 7.51
N ILE A 47 17.86 18.15 6.64
CA ILE A 47 18.12 16.92 5.89
C ILE A 47 19.28 16.16 6.55
N PRO A 48 19.01 15.25 7.50
CA PRO A 48 20.07 14.45 8.11
C PRO A 48 20.64 13.39 7.17
N PHE A 49 19.84 12.79 6.30
CA PHE A 49 20.23 11.62 5.52
C PHE A 49 19.52 11.59 4.17
N THR A 50 20.03 10.77 3.25
CA THR A 50 19.38 10.55 1.95
C THR A 50 18.28 9.47 2.06
N PRO A 51 17.28 9.47 1.17
CA PRO A 51 16.27 8.40 1.12
C PRO A 51 16.88 6.99 1.04
N LYS A 52 17.96 6.85 0.29
CA LYS A 52 18.67 5.57 0.13
C LYS A 52 19.31 5.10 1.43
N GLU A 53 19.96 6.00 2.18
CA GLU A 53 20.53 5.68 3.50
C GLU A 53 19.43 5.21 4.46
N PHE A 54 18.28 5.90 4.45
CA PHE A 54 17.13 5.51 5.25
C PHE A 54 16.62 4.11 4.88
N TYR A 55 16.40 3.83 3.59
CA TYR A 55 15.91 2.53 3.14
C TYR A 55 16.88 1.39 3.46
N VAL A 56 18.19 1.59 3.30
CA VAL A 56 19.20 0.58 3.68
C VAL A 56 19.16 0.30 5.18
N ALA A 57 19.03 1.33 6.02
CA ALA A 57 18.95 1.17 7.47
C ALA A 57 17.67 0.44 7.89
N VAL A 58 16.51 0.82 7.32
CA VAL A 58 15.23 0.14 7.58
C VAL A 58 15.27 -1.31 7.12
N GLN A 59 15.80 -1.58 5.92
CA GLN A 59 15.94 -2.94 5.40
C GLN A 59 16.80 -3.81 6.33
N ARG A 60 17.93 -3.29 6.82
CA ARG A 60 18.81 -4.00 7.76
C ARG A 60 18.08 -4.34 9.06
N GLU A 61 17.48 -3.35 9.71
CA GLU A 61 16.75 -3.53 10.97
C GLU A 61 15.62 -4.57 10.84
N ILE A 62 14.89 -4.56 9.72
CA ILE A 62 13.81 -5.52 9.50
C ILE A 62 14.37 -6.92 9.20
N GLN A 63 15.46 -7.03 8.43
CA GLN A 63 16.08 -8.32 8.11
C GLN A 63 16.61 -9.04 9.36
N GLU A 64 17.08 -8.30 10.36
CA GLU A 64 17.54 -8.87 11.64
C GLU A 64 16.42 -9.59 12.40
N LYS A 65 15.16 -9.22 12.18
CA LYS A 65 13.99 -9.86 12.80
C LYS A 65 13.63 -11.21 12.19
N LYS A 66 14.29 -11.64 11.10
CA LYS A 66 14.12 -12.95 10.45
C LYS A 66 12.66 -13.33 10.16
N ILE A 67 11.86 -12.35 9.73
CA ILE A 67 10.44 -12.56 9.40
C ILE A 67 10.34 -13.48 8.17
N PRO A 68 9.55 -14.57 8.22
CA PRO A 68 9.43 -15.49 7.10
C PRO A 68 8.69 -14.86 5.92
N HIS A 69 9.06 -15.26 4.69
CA HIS A 69 8.43 -14.80 3.43
C HIS A 69 8.44 -13.27 3.21
N LEU A 70 9.35 -12.56 3.87
CA LEU A 70 9.52 -11.13 3.72
C LEU A 70 10.14 -10.80 2.35
N ARG A 71 9.59 -9.80 1.66
CA ARG A 71 10.11 -9.28 0.40
C ARG A 71 10.25 -7.76 0.46
N PHE A 72 11.32 -7.26 -0.15
CA PHE A 72 11.55 -5.83 -0.34
C PHE A 72 11.49 -5.50 -1.82
N SER A 73 10.85 -4.40 -2.18
CA SER A 73 10.90 -3.86 -3.54
C SER A 73 10.83 -2.34 -3.53
N LEU A 74 11.41 -1.72 -4.55
CA LEU A 74 11.22 -0.29 -4.79
C LEU A 74 10.09 -0.12 -5.79
N ILE A 75 9.11 0.70 -5.43
CA ILE A 75 7.97 1.01 -6.29
C ILE A 75 7.87 2.52 -6.46
N THR A 76 7.38 2.95 -7.62
CA THR A 76 7.12 4.36 -7.88
C THR A 76 5.63 4.58 -8.04
N TYR A 77 5.06 5.45 -7.21
CA TYR A 77 3.69 5.93 -7.36
C TYR A 77 3.68 7.28 -8.07
N ARG A 78 2.95 7.37 -9.17
CA ARG A 78 2.68 8.63 -9.88
C ARG A 78 1.43 9.29 -9.30
N GLN A 79 1.48 10.58 -9.04
CA GLN A 79 0.37 11.32 -8.41
C GLN A 79 -0.81 11.57 -9.36
N GLY A 80 -0.65 11.35 -10.67
CA GLY A 80 -1.67 11.58 -11.69
C GLY A 80 -1.40 10.84 -13.00
N GLY A 81 -1.70 11.49 -14.13
CA GLY A 81 -1.56 10.91 -15.48
C GLY A 81 -0.13 10.51 -15.86
N LEU A 82 0.04 10.02 -17.09
CA LEU A 82 1.30 9.47 -17.65
C LEU A 82 2.53 10.38 -17.49
N PHE A 83 2.34 11.70 -17.33
CA PHE A 83 3.39 12.71 -17.23
C PHE A 83 3.59 13.31 -15.82
N SER A 84 2.90 12.79 -14.80
CA SER A 84 3.03 13.30 -13.43
C SER A 84 4.31 12.82 -12.73
N GLN A 85 4.82 13.62 -11.79
CA GLN A 85 5.98 13.26 -10.99
C GLN A 85 5.68 12.00 -10.14
N GLY A 86 6.65 11.11 -10.09
CA GLY A 86 6.60 9.89 -9.28
C GLY A 86 7.28 10.07 -7.94
N ARG A 87 6.73 9.47 -6.89
CA ARG A 87 7.40 9.28 -5.61
C ARG A 87 7.82 7.82 -5.47
N GLU A 88 9.05 7.62 -5.05
CA GLU A 88 9.60 6.29 -4.76
C GLU A 88 9.24 5.87 -3.34
N TYR A 89 8.85 4.61 -3.19
CA TYR A 89 8.53 3.97 -1.93
C TYR A 89 9.30 2.65 -1.84
N MET A 90 9.82 2.36 -0.66
CA MET A 90 10.27 1.03 -0.31
C MET A 90 9.08 0.22 0.19
N ARG A 91 8.68 -0.77 -0.61
CA ARG A 91 7.67 -1.75 -0.24
C ARG A 91 8.30 -2.86 0.58
N VAL A 92 7.74 -3.11 1.76
CA VAL A 92 8.00 -4.27 2.60
C VAL A 92 6.74 -5.14 2.58
N GLN A 93 6.85 -6.35 2.05
CA GLN A 93 5.73 -7.26 1.86
C GLN A 93 5.91 -8.54 2.66
N CYS A 94 4.85 -8.99 3.32
CA CYS A 94 4.74 -10.32 3.92
C CYS A 94 3.34 -10.88 3.63
N LYS A 95 3.26 -11.94 2.83
CA LYS A 95 2.00 -12.51 2.32
C LYS A 95 1.14 -11.42 1.65
N GLU A 96 -0.12 -11.27 2.03
CA GLU A 96 -1.03 -10.21 1.58
C GLU A 96 -0.74 -8.83 2.18
N TYR A 97 0.06 -8.71 3.24
CA TYR A 97 0.30 -7.42 3.89
C TYR A 97 1.48 -6.68 3.26
N ILE A 98 1.30 -5.39 3.04
CA ILE A 98 2.30 -4.48 2.48
C ILE A 98 2.46 -3.24 3.34
N PHE A 99 3.70 -2.77 3.43
CA PHE A 99 4.10 -1.47 3.94
C PHE A 99 4.83 -0.72 2.85
N ASP A 100 4.29 0.41 2.40
CA ASP A 100 4.95 1.28 1.45
C ASP A 100 5.50 2.49 2.18
N VAL A 101 6.82 2.52 2.34
CA VAL A 101 7.57 3.51 3.11
C VAL A 101 8.14 4.56 2.16
N CYS A 102 7.78 5.82 2.38
CA CYS A 102 8.34 6.97 1.68
C CYS A 102 9.39 7.65 2.56
N ALA A 103 10.54 7.94 1.97
CA ALA A 103 11.53 8.84 2.53
C ALA A 103 11.90 9.85 1.45
N ALA A 104 11.74 11.14 1.72
CA ALA A 104 12.00 12.17 0.73
C ALA A 104 12.45 13.49 1.38
N PRO A 105 13.41 14.21 0.77
CA PRO A 105 13.65 15.60 1.13
C PRO A 105 12.39 16.42 0.80
N CYS A 106 11.98 17.29 1.72
CA CYS A 106 10.81 18.15 1.56
C CYS A 106 11.12 19.54 2.13
N ALA A 107 11.07 20.56 1.27
CA ALA A 107 11.50 21.93 1.61
C ALA A 107 12.92 21.94 2.20
N SER A 108 13.12 22.59 3.35
CA SER A 108 14.41 22.62 4.08
C SER A 108 14.70 21.33 4.86
N GLY A 109 13.75 20.39 4.88
CA GLY A 109 13.76 19.26 5.79
C GLY A 109 13.65 17.90 5.11
N PHE A 110 13.38 16.90 5.94
CA PHE A 110 13.22 15.52 5.52
C PHE A 110 11.91 14.95 6.05
N PHE A 111 11.21 14.24 5.18
CA PHE A 111 9.91 13.66 5.44
C PHE A 111 9.98 12.15 5.32
N VAL A 112 9.43 11.45 6.32
CA VAL A 112 9.23 10.00 6.27
C VAL A 112 7.75 9.72 6.49
N SER A 113 7.20 8.80 5.71
CA SER A 113 5.87 8.26 5.95
C SER A 113 5.78 6.80 5.57
N TYR A 114 4.76 6.12 6.08
CA TYR A 114 4.39 4.80 5.57
C TYR A 114 2.88 4.62 5.48
N TRP A 115 2.48 3.74 4.58
CA TRP A 115 1.12 3.23 4.46
C TRP A 115 1.15 1.72 4.54
N MET A 116 0.37 1.16 5.45
CA MET A 116 0.15 -0.28 5.60
C MET A 116 -1.20 -0.67 5.04
N GLY A 117 -1.29 -1.84 4.44
CA GLY A 117 -2.53 -2.36 3.90
C GLY A 117 -2.38 -3.75 3.30
N GLU A 118 -3.39 -4.13 2.54
CA GLU A 118 -3.41 -5.40 1.81
C GLU A 118 -3.10 -5.18 0.33
N GLU A 119 -2.23 -6.04 -0.22
CA GLU A 119 -1.97 -6.11 -1.64
C GLU A 119 -3.25 -6.50 -2.40
N SER A 120 -3.44 -5.87 -3.55
CA SER A 120 -4.49 -6.23 -4.50
C SER A 120 -4.16 -7.56 -5.16
N ASP A 121 -5.02 -8.56 -4.98
CA ASP A 121 -5.01 -9.77 -5.78
C ASP A 121 -6.05 -9.60 -6.90
N PRO A 122 -5.63 -9.48 -8.18
CA PRO A 122 -6.55 -9.26 -9.29
C PRO A 122 -7.63 -10.32 -9.43
N ILE A 123 -7.34 -11.57 -9.04
CA ILE A 123 -8.30 -12.67 -9.09
C ILE A 123 -9.29 -12.50 -7.94
N ALA A 124 -8.81 -12.28 -6.71
CA ALA A 124 -9.69 -12.02 -5.58
C ALA A 124 -10.57 -10.77 -5.80
N ASP A 125 -10.00 -9.71 -6.37
CA ASP A 125 -10.69 -8.46 -6.66
C ASP A 125 -11.74 -8.63 -7.76
N PHE A 126 -11.45 -9.45 -8.77
CA PHE A 126 -12.44 -9.84 -9.79
C PHE A 126 -13.67 -10.49 -9.14
N TRP A 127 -13.48 -11.48 -8.26
CA TRP A 127 -14.57 -12.14 -7.55
C TRP A 127 -15.32 -11.19 -6.59
N LYS A 128 -14.58 -10.33 -5.88
CA LYS A 128 -15.16 -9.31 -4.99
C LYS A 128 -16.00 -8.29 -5.77
N ASN A 129 -15.70 -8.02 -7.03
CA ASN A 129 -16.47 -7.06 -7.84
C ASN A 129 -17.72 -7.66 -8.49
N MET A 130 -17.84 -9.00 -8.55
CA MET A 130 -18.96 -9.67 -9.21
C MET A 130 -20.32 -9.25 -8.62
N PRO A 131 -21.34 -8.96 -9.45
CA PRO A 131 -22.70 -8.74 -8.98
C PRO A 131 -23.21 -9.96 -8.20
N TRP A 132 -23.93 -9.73 -7.09
CA TRP A 132 -24.48 -10.75 -6.19
C TRP A 132 -23.46 -11.55 -5.37
N ILE A 133 -22.50 -12.21 -6.03
CA ILE A 133 -21.48 -13.08 -5.42
C ILE A 133 -20.43 -12.26 -4.66
N GLY A 134 -20.09 -11.07 -5.15
CA GLY A 134 -19.04 -10.24 -4.56
C GLY A 134 -19.34 -9.81 -3.12
N ARG A 135 -20.61 -9.70 -2.72
CA ARG A 135 -21.00 -9.35 -1.34
C ARG A 135 -20.56 -10.41 -0.33
N TYR A 136 -20.59 -11.69 -0.73
CA TYR A 136 -20.14 -12.79 0.10
C TYR A 136 -18.62 -12.70 0.37
N PHE A 137 -17.83 -12.48 -0.69
CA PHE A 137 -16.37 -12.41 -0.57
C PHE A 137 -15.86 -11.13 0.11
N ARG A 138 -16.57 -10.01 -0.02
CA ARG A 138 -16.18 -8.74 0.63
C ARG A 138 -16.35 -8.77 2.15
N ASN A 139 -17.31 -9.53 2.67
CA ASN A 139 -17.70 -9.51 4.08
C ASN A 139 -17.20 -10.73 4.88
N ARG A 140 -16.20 -11.45 4.37
CA ARG A 140 -15.61 -12.56 5.15
C ARG A 140 -14.98 -11.99 6.43
N PRO A 141 -15.38 -12.44 7.62
CA PRO A 141 -14.72 -12.02 8.85
C PRO A 141 -13.28 -12.56 8.84
N LYS A 142 -12.32 -11.73 9.26
CA LYS A 142 -10.95 -12.19 9.48
C LYS A 142 -10.92 -13.16 10.66
N THR A 143 -10.13 -14.21 10.54
CA THR A 143 -9.89 -15.13 11.64
C THR A 143 -9.00 -14.48 12.70
N PHE A 144 -9.05 -14.95 13.95
CA PHE A 144 -8.12 -14.46 14.99
C PHE A 144 -6.66 -14.62 14.58
N PHE A 145 -6.32 -15.71 13.89
CA PHE A 145 -4.97 -15.93 13.38
C PHE A 145 -4.54 -14.89 12.34
N GLU A 146 -5.43 -14.47 11.44
CA GLU A 146 -5.16 -13.39 10.49
C GLU A 146 -4.99 -12.05 11.22
N LEU A 147 -5.86 -11.76 12.21
CA LEU A 147 -5.78 -10.53 13.01
C LEU A 147 -4.48 -10.44 13.82
N ASP A 148 -4.04 -11.53 14.44
CA ASP A 148 -2.79 -11.58 15.20
C ASP A 148 -1.58 -11.41 14.29
N ASN A 149 -1.57 -12.07 13.12
CA ASN A 149 -0.50 -11.89 12.14
C ASN A 149 -0.42 -10.45 11.63
N GLU A 150 -1.57 -9.82 11.37
CA GLU A 150 -1.65 -8.42 10.98
C GLU A 150 -1.08 -7.50 12.05
N ALA A 151 -1.49 -7.70 13.32
CA ALA A 151 -1.07 -6.88 14.44
C ALA A 151 0.44 -6.99 14.69
N ILE A 152 0.97 -8.21 14.74
CA ILE A 152 2.40 -8.46 14.94
C ILE A 152 3.21 -7.90 13.78
N PHE A 153 2.80 -8.15 12.54
CA PHE A 153 3.48 -7.60 11.37
C PHE A 153 3.50 -6.07 11.41
N LYS A 154 2.36 -5.45 11.74
CA LYS A 154 2.26 -4.00 11.89
C LYS A 154 3.24 -3.47 12.93
N GLU A 155 3.27 -4.08 14.11
CA GLU A 155 4.13 -3.66 15.23
C GLU A 155 5.61 -3.80 14.88
N LEU A 156 6.02 -4.95 14.31
CA LEU A 156 7.40 -5.20 13.95
C LEU A 156 7.94 -4.20 12.93
N ILE A 157 7.19 -3.94 11.85
CA ILE A 157 7.63 -3.07 10.76
C ILE A 157 7.55 -1.60 11.17
N SER A 158 6.43 -1.16 11.76
CA SER A 158 6.30 0.23 12.21
C SER A 158 7.31 0.57 13.31
N GLY A 159 7.60 -0.37 14.22
CA GLY A 159 8.64 -0.25 15.23
C GLY A 159 10.03 -0.09 14.63
N SER A 160 10.39 -0.92 13.64
CA SER A 160 11.67 -0.78 12.90
C SER A 160 11.81 0.57 12.23
N ILE A 161 10.77 1.03 11.51
CA ILE A 161 10.81 2.30 10.79
C ILE A 161 11.01 3.47 11.76
N LYS A 162 10.24 3.49 12.86
CA LYS A 162 10.33 4.53 13.88
C LYS A 162 11.68 4.51 14.59
N LYS A 163 12.19 3.32 14.95
CA LYS A 163 13.51 3.15 15.57
C LYS A 163 14.61 3.71 14.67
N VAL A 164 14.65 3.30 13.40
CA VAL A 164 15.65 3.77 12.43
C VAL A 164 15.53 5.28 12.21
N PHE A 165 14.31 5.81 12.13
CA PHE A 165 14.09 7.25 12.03
C PHE A 165 14.68 7.98 13.25
N THR A 166 14.35 7.55 14.47
CA THR A 166 14.87 8.14 15.70
C THR A 166 16.38 8.03 15.80
N GLU A 167 16.98 6.88 15.48
CA GLU A 167 18.43 6.68 15.51
C GLU A 167 19.14 7.64 14.54
N LEU A 168 18.70 7.68 13.28
CA LEU A 168 19.31 8.54 12.28
C LEU A 168 19.10 10.04 12.56
N SER A 169 17.96 10.43 13.14
CA SER A 169 17.73 11.80 13.59
C SER A 169 18.58 12.18 14.81
N SER A 170 18.71 11.27 15.79
CA SER A 170 19.46 11.53 17.03
C SER A 170 20.96 11.66 16.81
N LEU A 171 21.54 10.80 15.96
CA LEU A 171 22.97 10.83 15.62
C LEU A 171 23.41 12.15 14.98
N LYS A 172 22.48 12.88 14.36
CA LYS A 172 22.76 14.12 13.63
C LYS A 172 22.20 15.38 14.34
N GLY A 173 21.90 15.30 15.64
CA GLY A 173 21.74 16.46 16.53
C GLY A 173 20.40 17.20 16.45
N SER A 174 19.29 16.50 16.21
CA SER A 174 18.00 17.13 15.89
C SER A 174 17.05 17.40 17.05
N ARG A 175 16.38 18.55 16.96
CA ARG A 175 15.11 18.84 17.64
C ARG A 175 13.99 18.19 16.83
N ILE A 176 13.32 17.20 17.41
CA ILE A 176 12.09 16.62 16.84
C ILE A 176 10.97 17.64 17.04
N ILE A 177 10.27 18.04 15.98
CA ILE A 177 9.05 18.85 16.13
C ILE A 177 7.94 17.91 16.60
N PRO A 178 7.35 18.13 17.78
CA PRO A 178 6.19 17.36 18.21
C PRO A 178 5.03 17.60 17.24
N GLU A 179 4.28 16.56 16.95
CA GLU A 179 3.12 16.55 16.06
C GLU A 179 2.04 17.53 16.58
N THR A 180 2.07 18.79 16.14
CA THR A 180 0.95 19.72 16.33
C THR A 180 -0.04 19.52 15.19
N TYR A 181 -1.17 18.90 15.49
CA TYR A 181 -2.34 18.92 14.61
C TYR A 181 -3.01 20.29 14.68
N PRO A 182 -3.28 20.94 13.53
CA PRO A 182 -4.47 21.75 13.41
C PRO A 182 -5.30 21.27 12.22
N ILE A 183 -6.45 20.65 12.50
CA ILE A 183 -7.68 20.90 11.73
C ILE A 183 -8.86 20.84 12.69
#